data_AF-A0A9N9DB29-F1
#
_entry.id   AF-A0A9N9DB29-F1
#
_cell.length_a   1.000
_cell.length_b   1.000
_cell.length_c   1.000
_cell.angle_alpha   90.00
_cell.angle_beta   90.00
_cell.angle_gamma   90.00
#
_symmetry.space_group_name_H-M   'P 1'
#
loop_
_entity.id
_entity.type
_entity.pdbx_description
1 polymer ?
#
loop_
_entity_poly.entity_id
_entity_poly.type
_entity_poly.pdbx_seq_one_letter_code
_entity_poly.pdbx_strand_id
1 'polypeptide(L)'
;KVKNLRNKYSNKGLLEIYLKIAKNNPEFHIEAKYKIAFHHKTHRKYKDALKIAKEIPDDYKNIKMLMASCYKKINDVESAFKLYKEIADKNISSQLDANGCDLQDFWPAEPKEPKIGASGVY
;
A
#
# COMPACT_ATOMS: atom_id res chain seq x y z
N LYS A 1 14.04 -31.64 -28.05
CA LYS A 1 14.57 -31.00 -26.81
C LYS A 1 14.18 -29.52 -26.81
N VAL A 2 13.02 -29.18 -26.23
CA VAL A 2 12.62 -27.77 -26.04
C VAL A 2 13.49 -27.23 -24.92
N LYS A 3 14.58 -26.54 -25.27
CA LYS A 3 15.42 -25.86 -24.28
C LYS A 3 14.52 -24.88 -23.53
N ASN A 4 14.40 -25.10 -22.22
CA ASN A 4 13.73 -24.24 -21.26
C ASN A 4 13.97 -22.75 -21.58
N LEU A 5 13.04 -22.12 -22.30
CA LEU A 5 13.00 -20.66 -22.49
C LEU A 5 12.81 -19.93 -21.15
N ARG A 6 12.43 -20.67 -20.10
CA ARG A 6 12.33 -20.21 -18.71
C ARG A 6 13.65 -19.65 -18.15
N ASN A 7 14.80 -19.93 -18.77
CA ASN A 7 16.12 -19.48 -18.29
C ASN A 7 16.77 -18.38 -19.15
N LYS A 8 16.11 -17.84 -20.19
CA LYS A 8 16.69 -16.78 -21.03
C LYS A 8 16.59 -15.39 -20.37
N TYR A 9 15.72 -15.25 -19.38
CA TYR A 9 15.61 -14.07 -18.51
C TYR A 9 15.98 -14.48 -17.09
N SER A 10 17.27 -14.62 -16.81
CA SER A 10 17.68 -14.62 -15.40
C SER A 10 17.12 -13.33 -14.78
N ASN A 11 16.68 -13.38 -13.52
CA ASN A 11 16.14 -12.19 -12.84
C ASN A 11 17.05 -10.96 -12.99
N LYS A 12 18.37 -11.19 -13.17
CA LYS A 12 19.38 -10.16 -13.48
C LYS A 12 19.21 -9.52 -14.86
N GLY A 13 18.97 -10.29 -15.92
CA GLY A 13 18.73 -9.74 -17.27
C GLY A 13 17.45 -8.89 -17.34
N LEU A 14 16.41 -9.27 -16.60
CA LEU A 14 15.17 -8.48 -16.52
C LEU A 14 15.40 -7.13 -15.82
N LEU A 15 16.19 -7.11 -14.75
CA LEU A 15 16.55 -5.89 -14.04
C LEU A 15 17.34 -4.92 -14.94
N GLU A 16 18.31 -5.42 -15.70
CA GLU A 16 19.11 -4.62 -16.65
C GLU A 16 18.23 -3.96 -17.72
N ILE A 17 17.23 -4.68 -18.24
CA ILE A 17 16.25 -4.12 -19.18
C ILE A 17 15.48 -2.97 -18.55
N TYR A 18 14.95 -3.14 -17.34
CA TYR A 18 14.22 -2.06 -16.67
C TYR A 18 15.09 -0.84 -16.36
N LEU A 19 16.34 -1.04 -15.94
CA LEU A 19 17.28 0.06 -15.72
C LEU A 19 17.54 0.84 -17.02
N LYS A 20 17.71 0.13 -18.15
CA LYS A 20 17.88 0.76 -19.47
C LYS A 20 16.64 1.53 -19.89
N ILE A 21 15.44 0.98 -19.67
CA ILE A 21 14.18 1.66 -19.97
C ILE A 21 14.05 2.94 -19.12
N ALA A 22 14.26 2.85 -17.81
CA ALA A 22 14.18 3.98 -16.89
C ALA A 22 15.15 5.11 -17.28
N LYS A 23 16.33 4.79 -17.83
CA LYS A 23 17.33 5.79 -18.24
C LYS A 23 16.99 6.47 -19.57
N ASN A 24 16.41 5.73 -20.53
CA ASN A 24 16.32 6.19 -21.92
C ASN A 24 14.90 6.56 -22.38
N ASN A 25 13.85 6.15 -21.65
CA ASN A 25 12.45 6.35 -22.07
C ASN A 25 11.67 6.99 -20.91
N PRO A 26 11.53 8.32 -20.90
CA PRO A 26 10.84 9.04 -19.81
C PRO A 26 9.38 8.61 -19.68
N GLU A 27 8.70 8.22 -20.76
CA GLU A 27 7.30 7.79 -20.73
C GLU A 27 7.08 6.48 -19.96
N PHE A 28 8.08 5.60 -19.91
CA PHE A 28 8.03 4.33 -19.17
C PHE A 28 8.79 4.38 -17.84
N HIS A 29 9.31 5.55 -17.47
CA HIS A 29 10.20 5.72 -16.33
C HIS A 29 9.56 5.23 -15.01
N ILE A 30 8.29 5.58 -14.78
CA ILE A 30 7.57 5.21 -13.56
C ILE A 30 7.31 3.69 -13.51
N GLU A 31 6.87 3.08 -14.63
CA GLU A 31 6.67 1.63 -14.69
C GLU A 31 7.97 0.86 -14.49
N ALA A 32 9.06 1.32 -15.10
CA ALA A 32 10.38 0.73 -14.93
C ALA A 32 10.82 0.79 -13.47
N LYS A 33 10.71 1.95 -12.81
CA LYS A 33 10.97 2.10 -11.38
C LYS A 33 10.15 1.14 -10.52
N TYR A 34 8.86 1.00 -10.81
CA TYR A 34 7.98 0.06 -10.09
C TYR A 34 8.48 -1.38 -10.21
N LYS A 35 8.84 -1.81 -11.42
CA LYS A 35 9.37 -3.16 -11.67
C LYS A 35 10.72 -3.40 -10.99
N ILE A 36 11.60 -2.39 -10.98
CA ILE A 36 12.88 -2.44 -10.26
C ILE A 36 12.62 -2.58 -8.76
N ALA A 37 11.76 -1.74 -8.16
CA ALA A 37 11.41 -1.83 -6.74
C ALA A 37 10.84 -3.22 -6.37
N PHE A 38 9.94 -3.75 -7.21
CA PHE A 38 9.39 -5.09 -7.03
C PHE A 38 10.46 -6.18 -7.10
N HIS A 39 11.40 -6.08 -8.04
CA HIS A 39 12.55 -6.99 -8.13
C HIS A 39 13.40 -6.95 -6.85
N HIS A 40 13.73 -5.76 -6.32
CA HIS A 40 14.48 -5.66 -5.08
C HIS A 40 13.73 -6.29 -3.89
N LYS A 41 12.41 -6.09 -3.80
CA LYS A 41 11.56 -6.74 -2.79
C LYS A 41 11.64 -8.27 -2.88
N THR A 42 11.50 -8.86 -4.07
CA THR A 42 11.53 -10.33 -4.23
C THR A 42 12.88 -10.94 -3.90
N HIS A 43 13.96 -10.16 -4.02
CA HIS A 43 15.32 -10.54 -3.63
C HIS A 43 15.70 -10.12 -2.20
N ARG A 44 14.69 -9.79 -1.37
CA ARG A 44 14.85 -9.39 0.04
C ARG A 44 15.71 -8.13 0.28
N LYS A 45 15.91 -7.32 -0.76
CA LYS A 45 16.58 -6.01 -0.69
C LYS A 45 15.56 -4.93 -0.36
N TYR A 46 14.95 -5.02 0.82
CA TYR A 46 13.78 -4.20 1.17
C TYR A 46 14.09 -2.70 1.28
N LYS A 47 15.27 -2.34 1.78
CA LYS A 47 15.69 -0.93 1.87
C LYS A 47 15.86 -0.29 0.49
N ASP A 48 16.46 -1.01 -0.45
CA ASP A 48 16.61 -0.55 -1.85
C ASP A 48 15.25 -0.42 -2.53
N ALA A 49 14.37 -1.41 -2.32
CA ALA A 49 13.01 -1.37 -2.84
C ALA A 49 12.25 -0.13 -2.34
N LEU A 50 12.37 0.19 -1.05
CA LEU A 50 11.77 1.39 -0.46
C LEU A 50 12.35 2.68 -1.02
N LYS A 51 13.66 2.76 -1.22
CA LYS A 51 14.31 3.95 -1.79
C LYS A 51 13.71 4.28 -3.16
N ILE A 52 13.59 3.27 -4.03
CA ILE A 52 13.03 3.44 -5.37
C ILE A 52 11.53 3.71 -5.31
N ALA A 53 10.80 3.01 -4.44
CA ALA A 53 9.36 3.15 -4.31
C ALA A 53 8.91 4.55 -3.89
N LYS A 54 9.73 5.27 -3.08
CA LYS A 54 9.47 6.65 -2.68
C LYS A 54 9.57 7.67 -3.82
N GLU A 55 10.20 7.31 -4.93
CA GLU A 55 10.30 8.16 -6.12
C GLU A 55 9.14 7.95 -7.11
N ILE A 56 8.18 7.08 -6.77
CA ILE A 56 7.02 6.75 -7.58
C ILE A 56 5.80 7.47 -6.99
N PRO A 57 4.92 8.07 -7.82
CA PRO A 57 3.69 8.69 -7.34
C PRO A 57 2.83 7.73 -6.51
N ASP A 58 2.25 8.24 -5.42
CA ASP A 58 1.50 7.46 -4.41
C ASP A 58 0.21 6.81 -4.94
N ASP A 59 -0.33 7.34 -6.02
CA ASP A 59 -1.50 6.86 -6.77
C ASP A 59 -1.14 5.79 -7.82
N TYR A 60 0.15 5.54 -8.05
CA TYR A 60 0.60 4.59 -9.03
C TYR A 60 0.48 3.14 -8.57
N LYS A 61 -0.54 2.43 -9.10
CA LYS A 61 -0.77 1.00 -8.86
C LYS A 61 -0.76 0.67 -7.35
N ASN A 62 -0.29 -0.51 -6.98
CA ASN A 62 -0.20 -1.00 -5.61
C ASN A 62 1.11 -0.56 -4.92
N ILE A 63 1.64 0.63 -5.20
CA ILE A 63 2.94 1.08 -4.65
C ILE A 63 2.92 1.17 -3.13
N LYS A 64 1.84 1.70 -2.53
CA LYS A 64 1.66 1.75 -1.07
C LYS A 64 1.71 0.37 -0.44
N MET A 65 1.10 -0.63 -1.09
CA MET A 65 1.13 -2.01 -0.61
C MET A 65 2.52 -2.65 -0.75
N LEU A 66 3.27 -2.31 -1.81
CA LEU A 66 4.68 -2.70 -1.95
C LEU A 66 5.52 -2.11 -0.81
N MET A 67 5.37 -0.81 -0.52
CA MET A 67 6.07 -0.11 0.56
C MET A 67 5.71 -0.68 1.93
N ALA A 68 4.42 -0.83 2.24
CA ALA A 68 3.94 -1.40 3.50
C ALA A 68 4.50 -2.82 3.75
N SER A 69 4.53 -3.64 2.70
CA SER A 69 5.14 -4.96 2.76
C SER A 69 6.64 -4.91 3.04
N CYS A 70 7.37 -3.92 2.51
CA CYS A 70 8.80 -3.76 2.75
C CYS A 70 9.07 -3.26 4.18
N TYR A 71 8.32 -2.26 4.65
CA TYR A 71 8.41 -1.75 6.03
C TYR A 71 8.18 -2.86 7.07
N LYS A 72 7.15 -3.69 6.87
CA LYS A 72 6.91 -4.88 7.70
C LYS A 72 8.12 -5.83 7.74
N LYS A 73 8.83 -6.01 6.62
CA LYS A 73 9.98 -6.92 6.53
C LYS A 73 11.26 -6.36 7.14
N ILE A 74 11.37 -5.06 7.33
CA ILE A 74 12.48 -4.40 8.04
C ILE A 74 12.13 -4.06 9.49
N ASN A 75 11.02 -4.62 10.00
CA ASN A 75 10.51 -4.41 11.36
C ASN A 75 10.10 -2.96 11.70
N ASP A 76 9.83 -2.14 10.68
CA ASP A 76 9.24 -0.81 10.83
C ASP A 76 7.71 -0.97 10.79
N VAL A 77 7.16 -1.36 11.94
CA VAL A 77 5.74 -1.70 12.07
C VAL A 77 4.87 -0.46 11.98
N GLU A 78 5.31 0.67 12.53
CA GLU A 78 4.55 1.92 12.52
C GLU A 78 4.32 2.43 11.09
N SER A 79 5.38 2.51 10.28
CA SER A 79 5.27 2.95 8.88
C SER A 79 4.42 1.97 8.05
N ALA A 80 4.56 0.67 8.31
CA ALA A 80 3.74 -0.34 7.65
C ALA A 80 2.25 -0.18 8.01
N PHE A 81 1.94 -0.01 9.29
CA PHE A 81 0.57 0.14 9.78
C PHE A 81 -0.09 1.40 9.23
N LYS A 82 0.62 2.53 9.23
CA LYS A 82 0.14 3.78 8.64
C LYS A 82 -0.28 3.58 7.18
N LEU A 83 0.56 2.94 6.38
CA LEU A 83 0.25 2.68 4.96
C LEU A 83 -0.90 1.70 4.78
N TYR A 84 -0.99 0.64 5.59
CA TYR A 84 -2.14 -0.27 5.53
C TYR A 84 -3.45 0.43 5.90
N LYS A 85 -3.43 1.32 6.89
CA LYS A 85 -4.58 2.14 7.27
C LYS A 85 -5.01 3.04 6.12
N GLU A 86 -4.10 3.78 5.51
CA GLU A 86 -4.40 4.63 4.33
C GLU A 86 -5.01 3.83 3.17
N ILE A 87 -4.54 2.60 2.93
CA ILE A 87 -5.10 1.71 1.88
C ILE A 87 -6.52 1.27 2.26
N ALA A 88 -6.75 0.89 3.53
CA ALA A 88 -8.06 0.47 4.00
C ALA A 88 -9.07 1.63 3.96
N ASP A 89 -8.69 2.82 4.44
CA ASP A 89 -9.55 4.00 4.46
C ASP A 89 -9.98 4.41 3.04
N LYS A 90 -9.09 4.34 2.04
CA LYS A 90 -9.44 4.57 0.63
C LYS A 90 -10.42 3.54 0.06
N ASN A 91 -10.31 2.28 0.47
CA ASN A 91 -11.23 1.24 0.02
C ASN A 91 -12.60 1.39 0.69
N ILE A 92 -12.63 1.81 1.95
CA ILE A 92 -13.87 2.08 2.67
C ILE A 92 -14.56 3.33 2.09
N SER A 93 -13.83 4.42 1.85
CA SER A 93 -14.40 5.63 1.24
C SER A 93 -14.96 5.36 -0.15
N SER A 94 -14.23 4.61 -1.00
CA SER A 94 -14.72 4.26 -2.34
C SER A 94 -15.94 3.33 -2.32
N GLN A 95 -16.11 2.51 -1.26
CA GLN A 95 -17.32 1.72 -1.05
C GLN A 95 -18.47 2.56 -0.46
N LEU A 96 -18.20 3.54 0.39
CA LEU A 96 -19.20 4.46 0.91
C LEU A 96 -19.75 5.38 -0.19
N ASP A 97 -18.88 5.89 -1.06
CA ASP A 97 -19.26 6.68 -2.25
C ASP A 97 -20.09 5.86 -3.25
N ALA A 98 -19.81 4.55 -3.37
CA ALA A 98 -20.54 3.64 -4.25
C ALA A 98 -21.88 3.15 -3.67
N ASN A 99 -22.04 3.15 -2.34
CA ASN A 99 -23.22 2.61 -1.67
C ASN A 99 -24.13 3.66 -1.03
N GLY A 100 -23.79 4.95 -1.07
CA GLY A 100 -24.68 6.02 -0.60
C GLY A 100 -25.21 5.83 0.83
N CYS A 101 -24.43 5.21 1.72
CA CYS A 101 -24.82 5.05 3.12
C CYS A 101 -24.14 6.12 3.96
N ASP A 102 -24.90 7.15 4.30
CA ASP A 102 -24.51 8.15 5.29
C ASP A 102 -24.15 7.48 6.62
N LEU A 103 -22.97 7.82 7.13
CA LEU A 103 -22.43 7.33 8.42
C LEU A 103 -23.24 7.76 9.65
N GLN A 104 -24.35 8.48 9.46
CA GLN A 104 -25.17 8.98 10.55
C GLN A 104 -26.04 7.89 11.21
N ASP A 105 -26.23 6.74 10.55
CA ASP A 105 -27.07 5.65 11.06
C ASP A 105 -26.31 4.56 11.84
N PHE A 106 -24.97 4.54 11.82
CA PHE A 106 -24.20 3.44 12.42
C PHE A 106 -23.60 3.75 13.80
N TRP A 107 -23.69 4.98 14.29
CA TRP A 107 -23.29 5.30 15.67
C TRP A 107 -24.51 5.23 16.60
N PRO A 108 -24.64 4.22 17.47
CA PRO A 108 -25.65 4.29 18.52
C PRO A 108 -25.29 5.48 19.41
N ALA A 109 -26.22 6.46 19.48
CA ALA A 109 -26.13 7.58 20.40
C ALA A 109 -25.68 7.10 21.79
N GLU A 110 -24.76 7.86 22.41
CA GLU A 110 -24.24 7.56 23.74
C GLU A 110 -25.38 7.17 24.70
N PRO A 111 -25.19 6.13 25.52
CA PRO A 111 -26.19 5.76 26.52
C PRO A 111 -26.37 6.95 27.48
N LYS A 112 -27.55 7.59 27.42
CA LYS A 112 -27.93 8.62 28.39
C LYS A 112 -27.91 7.98 29.78
N GLU A 113 -27.01 8.46 30.64
CA GLU A 113 -26.96 8.04 32.04
C GLU A 113 -28.35 8.18 32.69
N PRO A 114 -28.79 7.21 33.51
CA PRO A 114 -30.05 7.33 34.22
C PRO A 114 -29.94 8.47 35.22
N LYS A 115 -30.82 9.48 35.07
CA LYS A 115 -31.01 10.51 36.10
C LYS A 115 -31.50 9.81 37.36
N ILE A 116 -30.61 9.69 38.34
CA ILE A 116 -30.93 9.25 39.69
C ILE A 116 -31.89 10.30 40.26
N GLY A 117 -33.16 9.95 40.36
CA GLY A 117 -34.18 10.80 40.96
C GLY A 117 -33.83 11.00 42.43
N ALA A 118 -33.41 12.21 42.78
CA ALA A 118 -33.35 12.64 44.17
C ALA A 118 -34.79 12.62 44.71
N SER A 119 -35.09 11.68 45.62
CA SER A 119 -36.30 11.72 46.43
C SER A 119 -36.19 12.93 47.36
N GLY A 120 -36.83 14.02 46.96
CA GLY A 120 -37.07 15.16 47.83
C GLY A 120 -38.02 14.74 48.94
N VAL A 121 -37.49 14.76 50.16
CA VAL A 121 -38.21 14.95 51.41
C VAL A 121 -39.10 16.18 51.28
N TYR A 122 -40.39 16.06 51.60
CA TYR A 122 -41.18 16.87 52.55
C TYR A 122 -42.65 16.47 52.45
#